data_AF-A0A1S3EYF9-F1
#
_entry.id   AF-A0A1S3EYF9-F1
#
_cell.length_a   1.000
_cell.length_b   1.000
_cell.length_c   1.000
_cell.angle_alpha   90.00
_cell.angle_beta   90.00
_cell.angle_gamma   90.00
#
_symmetry.space_group_name_H-M   'P 1'
#
loop_
_entity.id
_entity.type
_entity.pdbx_description
1 polymer ?
#
loop_
_entity_poly.entity_id
_entity_poly.type
_entity_poly.pdbx_seq_one_letter_code
_entity_poly.pdbx_strand_id
1 'polypeptide(L)'
;MNIVRTPSVAQIGISVELLDSLAQQTPVGNAAVSSVDSFTQFTQKMLDNFYNFASSFAVSQAQMTPSPSEMFIPANVVLKWYENFQRRLAQNPLFWKT
;
A
#
# COMPACT_ATOMS: atom_id res chain seq x y z
N MET A 1 -38.82 1.25 13.50
CA MET A 1 -38.30 -0.07 13.90
C MET A 1 -36.93 0.16 14.53
N ASN A 2 -36.82 0.17 15.87
CA ASN A 2 -35.53 0.34 16.54
C ASN A 2 -34.78 -0.99 16.50
N ILE A 3 -33.88 -1.15 15.53
CA ILE A 3 -32.96 -2.27 15.51
C ILE A 3 -31.96 -2.01 16.65
N VAL A 4 -32.00 -2.83 17.70
CA VAL A 4 -31.03 -2.77 18.79
C VAL A 4 -29.63 -2.97 18.21
N ARG A 5 -28.70 -2.09 18.56
CA ARG A 5 -27.34 -2.13 18.02
C ARG A 5 -26.65 -3.42 18.48
N THR A 6 -26.35 -4.31 17.54
CA THR A 6 -25.58 -5.53 17.78
C THR A 6 -24.24 -5.45 17.05
N PRO A 7 -23.19 -6.16 17.50
CA PRO A 7 -21.88 -6.10 16.86
C PRO A 7 -21.86 -6.52 15.37
N SER A 8 -22.84 -7.32 14.93
CA SER A 8 -22.98 -7.78 13.55
C SER A 8 -23.82 -6.87 12.66
N VAL A 9 -24.47 -5.83 13.21
CA VAL A 9 -25.37 -4.95 12.47
C VAL A 9 -24.80 -3.53 12.44
N ALA A 10 -24.34 -3.11 11.26
CA ALA A 10 -23.93 -1.73 11.02
C ALA A 10 -25.14 -0.80 10.86
N GLN A 11 -24.95 0.49 11.17
CA GLN A 11 -25.97 1.52 11.02
C GLN A 11 -25.39 2.71 10.25
N ILE A 12 -26.18 3.28 9.34
CA ILE A 12 -25.88 4.52 8.62
C ILE A 12 -26.89 5.57 9.08
N GLY A 13 -26.40 6.68 9.62
CA GLY A 13 -27.22 7.83 9.98
C GLY A 13 -27.08 8.92 8.91
N ILE A 14 -28.20 9.39 8.36
CA ILE A 14 -28.23 10.51 7.43
C ILE A 14 -28.98 11.66 8.13
N SER A 15 -28.31 12.79 8.27
CA SER A 15 -28.83 14.01 8.90
C SER A 15 -28.97 15.09 7.83
N VAL A 16 -30.09 15.81 7.82
CA VAL A 16 -30.31 16.96 6.92
C VAL A 16 -29.82 18.21 7.65
N GLU A 17 -28.75 18.80 7.13
CA GLU A 17 -28.07 19.95 7.75
C GLU A 17 -27.85 21.07 6.72
N LEU A 18 -27.65 22.30 7.20
CA LEU A 18 -27.34 23.44 6.35
C LEU A 18 -25.93 23.31 5.75
N LEU A 19 -25.75 23.73 4.51
CA LEU A 19 -24.46 23.64 3.80
C LEU A 19 -23.34 24.39 4.53
N ASP A 20 -23.64 25.55 5.12
CA ASP A 20 -22.66 26.33 5.90
C ASP A 20 -22.18 25.59 7.15
N SER A 21 -23.05 24.80 7.77
CA SER A 21 -22.71 23.95 8.92
C SER A 21 -21.87 22.76 8.51
N LEU A 22 -22.18 22.13 7.36
CA LEU A 22 -21.39 21.03 6.80
C LEU A 22 -19.97 21.46 6.41
N ALA A 23 -19.78 22.68 5.91
CA ALA A 23 -18.48 23.21 5.50
C ALA A 23 -17.49 23.36 6.67
N GLN A 24 -17.99 23.45 7.91
CA GLN A 24 -17.17 23.54 9.12
C GLN A 24 -16.89 22.17 9.76
N GLN A 25 -17.52 21.10 9.27
CA GLN A 25 -17.29 19.75 9.78
C GLN A 25 -16.02 19.15 9.17
N THR A 26 -15.26 18.43 10.00
CA THR A 26 -14.13 17.60 9.53
C THR A 26 -14.60 16.15 9.49
N PRO A 27 -14.76 15.54 8.31
CA PRO A 27 -15.03 14.11 8.20
C PRO A 27 -13.96 13.30 8.93
N VAL A 28 -14.33 12.15 9.50
CA VAL A 28 -13.35 11.25 10.09
C VAL A 28 -12.39 10.73 8.99
N GLY A 29 -11.11 10.57 9.34
CA GLY A 29 -10.08 10.12 8.38
C GLY A 29 -10.51 8.82 7.67
N ASN A 30 -10.32 8.77 6.35
CA ASN A 30 -10.68 7.63 5.49
C ASN A 30 -12.20 7.32 5.39
N ALA A 31 -13.10 8.18 5.87
CA ALA A 31 -14.55 8.01 5.64
C ALA A 31 -14.99 8.35 4.22
N ALA A 32 -14.25 9.22 3.53
CA ALA A 32 -14.36 9.34 2.09
C ALA A 32 -13.73 8.09 1.46
N VAL A 33 -14.32 7.58 0.38
CA VAL A 33 -13.71 6.54 -0.46
C VAL A 33 -12.27 6.97 -0.70
N SER A 34 -11.30 6.12 -0.33
CA SER A 34 -9.89 6.40 -0.59
C SER A 34 -9.78 6.69 -2.09
N SER A 35 -9.41 7.91 -2.45
CA SER A 35 -9.23 8.27 -3.88
C SER A 35 -8.04 7.51 -4.49
N VAL A 36 -7.26 6.82 -3.65
CA VAL A 36 -6.35 5.78 -4.09
C VAL A 36 -7.19 4.57 -4.54
N ASP A 37 -7.16 4.32 -5.84
CA ASP A 37 -7.64 3.08 -6.43
C ASP A 37 -7.14 1.91 -5.58
N SER A 38 -8.03 1.00 -5.13
CA SER A 38 -7.64 -0.13 -4.27
C SER A 38 -6.51 -0.96 -4.89
N PHE A 39 -6.43 -0.94 -6.22
CA PHE A 39 -5.35 -1.54 -7.00
C PHE A 39 -3.99 -0.86 -6.79
N THR A 40 -3.96 0.47 -6.72
CA THR A 40 -2.75 1.25 -6.41
C THR A 40 -2.23 0.91 -5.02
N GLN A 41 -3.12 0.84 -4.02
CA GLN A 41 -2.76 0.44 -2.66
C GLN A 41 -2.19 -0.97 -2.61
N PHE A 42 -2.80 -1.92 -3.33
CA PHE A 42 -2.30 -3.28 -3.44
C PHE A 42 -0.90 -3.31 -4.06
N THR A 43 -0.69 -2.64 -5.20
CA THR A 43 0.63 -2.62 -5.87
C THR A 43 1.72 -2.00 -5.03
N GLN A 44 1.44 -0.91 -4.29
CA GLN A 44 2.39 -0.31 -3.36
C GLN A 44 2.77 -1.28 -2.24
N LYS A 45 1.77 -1.89 -1.58
CA LYS A 45 2.02 -2.84 -0.49
C LYS A 45 2.80 -4.07 -0.94
N MET A 46 2.49 -4.60 -2.12
CA MET A 46 3.21 -5.76 -2.67
C MET A 46 4.67 -5.43 -2.98
N LEU A 47 4.92 -4.25 -3.54
CA LEU A 47 6.27 -3.79 -3.85
C LEU A 47 7.11 -3.60 -2.59
N ASP A 48 6.55 -2.94 -1.57
CA ASP A 48 7.21 -2.73 -0.28
C ASP A 48 7.45 -4.06 0.44
N ASN A 49 6.48 -4.98 0.41
CA ASN A 49 6.60 -6.30 1.01
C ASN A 49 7.76 -7.09 0.38
N PHE A 50 7.81 -7.15 -0.95
CA PHE A 50 8.88 -7.86 -1.67
C PHE A 50 10.26 -7.26 -1.37
N TYR A 51 10.41 -5.94 -1.46
CA TYR A 51 11.69 -5.28 -1.22
C TYR A 51 12.20 -5.51 0.21
N ASN A 52 11.31 -5.40 1.21
CA ASN A 52 11.66 -5.66 2.61
C ASN A 52 12.05 -7.13 2.83
N PHE A 53 11.31 -8.07 2.24
CA PHE A 53 11.64 -9.48 2.31
C PHE A 53 13.00 -9.77 1.67
N ALA A 54 13.23 -9.38 0.43
CA ALA A 54 14.51 -9.59 -0.27
C ALA A 54 15.69 -8.94 0.46
N SER A 55 15.51 -7.71 0.98
CA SER A 55 16.55 -6.98 1.70
C SER A 55 16.94 -7.65 3.02
N SER A 56 16.04 -8.41 3.65
CA SER A 56 16.36 -9.17 4.87
C SER A 56 17.37 -10.32 4.65
N PHE A 57 17.57 -10.75 3.40
CA PHE A 57 18.58 -11.75 3.01
C PHE A 57 19.85 -11.11 2.46
N ALA A 58 20.00 -9.78 2.50
CA ALA A 58 21.21 -9.13 2.04
C ALA A 58 22.40 -9.54 2.92
N VAL A 59 23.44 -10.08 2.29
CA VAL A 59 24.67 -10.52 2.94
C VAL A 59 25.89 -9.93 2.26
N SER A 60 26.92 -9.60 3.04
CA SER A 60 28.23 -9.26 2.50
C SER A 60 28.99 -10.53 2.09
N GLN A 61 30.00 -10.38 1.22
CA GLN A 61 30.85 -11.52 0.82
C GLN A 61 31.52 -12.21 2.01
N ALA A 62 31.82 -11.46 3.08
CA ALA A 62 32.44 -12.00 4.30
C ALA A 62 31.48 -12.89 5.13
N GLN A 63 30.17 -12.78 4.92
CA GLN A 63 29.14 -13.55 5.63
C GLN A 63 28.58 -14.71 4.79
N MET A 64 28.95 -14.81 3.51
CA MET A 64 28.48 -15.87 2.62
C MET A 64 29.10 -17.22 2.99
N THR A 65 28.27 -18.26 2.97
CA THR A 65 28.74 -19.65 3.02
C THR A 65 29.03 -20.16 1.61
N PRO A 66 30.03 -21.04 1.41
CA PRO A 66 30.35 -21.55 0.07
C PRO A 66 29.16 -22.28 -0.57
N SER A 67 28.60 -21.70 -1.62
CA SER A 67 27.47 -22.22 -2.38
C SER A 67 27.68 -21.96 -3.88
N PRO A 68 28.48 -22.81 -4.56
CA PRO A 68 28.99 -22.53 -5.91
C PRO A 68 27.91 -22.55 -7.01
N SER A 69 26.74 -23.13 -6.73
CA SER A 69 25.62 -23.22 -7.66
C SER A 69 24.55 -22.14 -7.42
N GLU A 70 24.71 -21.31 -6.37
CA GLU A 70 23.73 -20.31 -5.98
C GLU A 70 24.00 -18.97 -6.68
N MET A 71 22.93 -18.34 -7.14
CA MET A 71 23.00 -17.05 -7.81
C MET A 71 22.68 -15.93 -6.82
N PHE A 72 23.51 -14.89 -6.84
CA PHE A 72 23.34 -13.72 -6.00
C PHE A 72 23.08 -12.48 -6.86
N ILE A 73 22.13 -11.66 -6.43
CA ILE A 73 21.88 -10.35 -7.03
C ILE A 73 22.55 -9.31 -6.13
N PRO A 74 23.41 -8.42 -6.65
CA PRO A 74 23.95 -7.32 -5.87
C PRO A 74 22.84 -6.45 -5.28
N ALA A 75 22.90 -6.17 -3.97
CA ALA A 75 21.83 -5.46 -3.26
C ALA A 75 21.50 -4.08 -3.88
N ASN A 76 22.50 -3.39 -4.43
CA ASN A 76 22.31 -2.11 -5.11
C ASN A 76 21.47 -2.21 -6.40
N VAL A 77 21.47 -3.36 -7.08
CA VAL A 77 20.63 -3.60 -8.27
C VAL A 77 19.17 -3.75 -7.84
N VAL A 78 18.92 -4.46 -6.74
CA VAL A 78 17.58 -4.63 -6.15
C VAL A 78 17.01 -3.27 -5.70
N LEU A 79 17.81 -2.44 -5.02
CA LEU A 79 17.42 -1.09 -4.62
C LEU A 79 17.07 -0.22 -5.84
N LYS A 80 17.95 -0.19 -6.86
CA LYS A 80 17.70 0.57 -8.09
C LYS A 80 16.43 0.09 -8.80
N TRP A 81 16.14 -1.21 -8.81
CA TRP A 81 14.91 -1.73 -9.38
C TRP A 81 13.68 -1.24 -8.60
N TYR A 82 13.72 -1.31 -7.28
CA TYR A 82 12.63 -0.87 -6.40
C TYR A 82 12.32 0.63 -6.59
N GLU A 83 13.34 1.49 -6.55
CA GLU A 83 13.19 2.94 -6.76
C GLU A 83 12.60 3.26 -8.15
N ASN A 84 13.08 2.58 -9.20
CA ASN A 84 12.55 2.77 -10.55
C ASN A 84 11.11 2.28 -10.69
N PHE A 85 10.76 1.17 -10.05
CA PHE A 85 9.40 0.63 -10.07
C PHE A 85 8.45 1.59 -9.34
N GLN A 86 8.80 2.05 -8.13
CA GLN A 86 8.02 3.03 -7.38
C GLN A 86 7.78 4.31 -8.18
N ARG A 87 8.84 4.84 -8.81
CA ARG A 87 8.75 6.03 -9.64
C ARG A 87 7.80 5.84 -10.84
N ARG A 88 7.88 4.70 -11.54
CA ARG A 88 6.97 4.41 -12.66
C ARG A 88 5.54 4.21 -12.19
N LEU A 89 5.33 3.54 -11.05
CA LEU A 89 4.02 3.31 -10.46
C LEU A 89 3.33 4.62 -10.06
N ALA A 90 4.09 5.58 -9.50
CA ALA A 90 3.58 6.90 -9.15
C ALA A 90 3.17 7.74 -10.38
N GLN A 91 3.86 7.55 -11.52
CA GLN A 91 3.56 8.25 -12.76
C GLN A 91 2.37 7.64 -13.51
N ASN A 92 2.30 6.31 -13.56
CA ASN A 92 1.23 5.58 -14.23
C ASN A 92 0.96 4.26 -13.48
N PRO A 93 -0.09 4.16 -12.66
CA PRO A 93 -0.39 2.95 -11.89
C PRO A 93 -0.58 1.67 -12.71
N LEU A 94 -0.84 1.78 -14.03
CA LEU A 94 -1.10 0.67 -14.93
C LEU A 94 0.06 0.34 -15.87
N PHE A 95 1.25 0.95 -15.69
CA PHE A 95 2.40 0.80 -16.61
C PHE A 95 2.85 -0.65 -16.84
N TRP A 96 2.54 -1.55 -15.91
CA TRP A 96 2.97 -2.95 -15.90
C TRP A 96 1.94 -3.92 -16.51
N LYS A 97 0.72 -3.45 -16.81
CA LYS A 97 -0.40 -4.27 -17.30
C LYS A 97 -0.48 -4.30 -18.84
N THR A 98 0.66 -4.29 -19.53
CA THR A 98 0.72 -4.34 -21.01
C THR A 98 0.80 -5.77 -21.50
#